data_AF-A0A8C3HXD3-F1
#
_entry.id   AF-A0A8C3HXD3-F1
#
_cell.length_a   1.000
_cell.length_b   1.000
_cell.length_c   1.000
_cell.angle_alpha   90.00
_cell.angle_beta   90.00
_cell.angle_gamma   90.00
#
_symmetry.space_group_name_H-M   'P 1'
#
loop_
_entity.id
_entity.type
_entity.pdbx_description
1 polymer ?
#
loop_
_entity_poly.entity_id
_entity_poly.type
_entity_poly.pdbx_seq_one_letter_code
_entity_poly.pdbx_strand_id
1 'polypeptide(L)'
;MGNSFKRPRYNEEQAGDMLHSRSNQVLTEQPQAQPPARARNRSRCAIGFMAVVSIIIALVVALAVVASKHHSCPLDLPTAACPDDWIGYQGKCYLFSKADGTWNESQSNCSSLNASLAVIDTQKDLDFLQQYKGSPAHWIGLRRDTSQPWRWADGTEFNNRL
;
A
#
# COMPACT_ATOMS: atom_id res chain seq x y z
N MET A 1 19.56 9.40 -18.46
CA MET A 1 19.84 9.20 -17.02
C MET A 1 18.63 9.72 -16.27
N GLY A 2 17.96 8.89 -15.46
CA GLY A 2 16.78 9.32 -14.70
C GLY A 2 17.13 10.15 -13.46
N ASN A 3 16.13 10.51 -12.65
CA ASN A 3 16.33 11.32 -11.44
C ASN A 3 15.79 10.59 -10.18
N SER A 4 16.58 10.51 -9.11
CA SER A 4 16.09 10.00 -7.81
C SER A 4 15.72 11.16 -6.89
N PHE A 5 14.46 11.25 -6.49
CA PHE A 5 13.92 12.36 -5.68
C PHE A 5 13.78 11.91 -4.23
N LYS A 6 13.94 12.83 -3.28
CA LYS A 6 13.66 12.61 -1.86
C LYS A 6 12.82 13.77 -1.32
N ARG A 7 11.72 13.46 -0.63
CA ARG A 7 10.93 14.42 0.17
C ARG A 7 10.91 14.03 1.66
N PRO A 8 11.04 14.99 2.60
CA PRO A 8 10.61 14.81 3.98
C PRO A 8 9.07 14.87 4.07
N ARG A 9 8.46 14.16 5.04
CA ARG A 9 7.00 14.23 5.30
C ARG A 9 6.61 15.56 5.97
N TYR A 10 5.50 16.18 5.53
CA TYR A 10 4.85 17.37 6.13
C TYR A 10 3.75 16.95 7.14
N ASN A 11 3.46 17.77 8.16
CA ASN A 11 2.45 17.51 9.21
C ASN A 11 1.21 18.45 9.12
N GLU A 12 0.01 17.85 9.31
CA GLU A 12 -1.31 18.31 9.82
C GLU A 12 -2.36 19.19 9.06
N GLU A 13 -3.63 18.81 9.31
CA GLU A 13 -4.93 19.54 9.35
C GLU A 13 -5.85 19.73 8.09
N GLN A 14 -6.93 18.91 7.97
CA GLN A 14 -8.38 19.30 7.93
C GLN A 14 -9.33 18.23 7.32
N ALA A 15 -10.38 17.87 8.09
CA ALA A 15 -11.79 17.47 7.81
C ALA A 15 -12.14 16.54 6.61
N GLY A 16 -13.13 15.63 6.64
CA GLY A 16 -14.24 15.33 7.54
C GLY A 16 -15.26 14.41 6.81
N ASP A 17 -16.00 13.63 7.60
CA ASP A 17 -17.15 12.73 7.41
C ASP A 17 -17.96 12.64 6.10
N MET A 18 -18.45 11.43 5.77
CA MET A 18 -19.90 11.09 5.76
C MET A 18 -20.19 9.60 5.45
N LEU A 19 -20.98 8.96 6.33
CA LEU A 19 -21.65 7.67 6.11
C LEU A 19 -23.18 7.86 6.07
N HIS A 20 -23.87 7.09 5.22
CA HIS A 20 -25.31 6.78 5.25
C HIS A 20 -25.46 5.37 4.63
N SER A 21 -26.00 4.30 5.22
CA SER A 21 -27.15 3.97 6.09
C SER A 21 -28.43 3.54 5.36
N ARG A 22 -28.94 2.37 5.84
CA ARG A 22 -30.28 1.75 5.79
C ARG A 22 -30.73 1.03 4.49
N SER A 23 -31.05 -0.27 4.47
CA SER A 23 -31.95 -1.18 5.26
C SER A 23 -33.42 -1.11 4.84
N ASN A 24 -33.99 -2.22 4.32
CA ASN A 24 -35.04 -3.05 4.96
C ASN A 24 -35.91 -3.89 4.01
N GLN A 25 -36.41 -4.99 4.60
CA GLN A 25 -37.23 -6.09 4.09
C GLN A 25 -38.70 -5.75 3.86
N VAL A 26 -39.44 -6.64 3.17
CA VAL A 26 -40.88 -6.89 3.40
C VAL A 26 -41.18 -8.40 3.32
N LEU A 27 -41.97 -8.88 4.30
CA LEU A 27 -42.52 -10.21 4.54
C LEU A 27 -43.96 -10.29 4.00
N THR A 28 -44.48 -11.45 3.57
CA THR A 28 -45.86 -11.93 3.88
C THR A 28 -46.12 -13.37 3.37
N GLU A 29 -47.06 -14.07 4.03
CA GLU A 29 -47.28 -15.52 4.15
C GLU A 29 -48.18 -16.26 3.11
N GLN A 30 -48.20 -17.61 3.26
CA GLN A 30 -48.98 -18.77 2.72
C GLN A 30 -50.54 -18.67 2.76
N PRO A 31 -51.44 -19.63 2.30
CA PRO A 31 -51.35 -21.13 2.39
C PRO A 31 -52.14 -22.10 1.43
N GLN A 32 -51.65 -23.37 1.39
CA GLN A 32 -52.30 -24.73 1.45
C GLN A 32 -53.29 -25.33 0.39
N ALA A 33 -52.98 -26.56 -0.10
CA ALA A 33 -53.81 -27.81 -0.06
C ALA A 33 -53.18 -29.02 -0.83
N GLN A 34 -53.38 -30.26 -0.36
CA GLN A 34 -52.90 -31.59 -0.86
C GLN A 34 -54.11 -32.57 -0.97
N PRO A 35 -54.06 -33.87 -1.39
CA PRO A 35 -53.09 -34.76 -2.11
C PRO A 35 -53.85 -35.59 -3.23
N PRO A 36 -53.62 -36.88 -3.62
CA PRO A 36 -52.55 -37.87 -3.39
C PRO A 36 -52.05 -38.67 -4.63
N ALA A 37 -50.87 -39.32 -4.52
CA ALA A 37 -50.63 -40.73 -4.89
C ALA A 37 -49.12 -41.05 -4.79
N ARG A 38 -48.84 -42.27 -4.38
CA ARG A 38 -47.58 -42.73 -3.81
C ARG A 38 -46.70 -43.39 -4.88
N ALA A 39 -45.47 -42.91 -5.06
CA ALA A 39 -44.39 -43.71 -5.66
C ALA A 39 -43.11 -43.50 -4.84
N ARG A 40 -42.63 -44.58 -4.27
CA ARG A 40 -41.47 -44.68 -3.39
C ARG A 40 -40.23 -44.89 -4.25
N ASN A 41 -39.18 -44.06 -4.11
CA ASN A 41 -37.84 -44.53 -4.41
C ASN A 41 -36.75 -43.87 -3.53
N ARG A 42 -35.75 -44.69 -3.19
CA ARG A 42 -34.68 -44.51 -2.20
C ARG A 42 -33.75 -43.36 -2.57
N SER A 43 -33.70 -42.31 -1.75
CA SER A 43 -32.58 -41.35 -1.65
C SER A 43 -32.78 -40.45 -0.43
N ARG A 44 -32.58 -40.98 0.78
CA ARG A 44 -32.91 -40.24 2.02
C ARG A 44 -31.80 -40.14 3.08
N CYS A 45 -30.62 -40.71 2.85
CA CYS A 45 -29.48 -40.56 3.79
C CYS A 45 -28.34 -39.67 3.25
N ALA A 46 -28.10 -39.64 1.93
CA ALA A 46 -26.99 -38.86 1.37
C ALA A 46 -27.26 -37.34 1.36
N ILE A 47 -28.51 -36.92 1.11
CA ILE A 47 -28.88 -35.49 1.08
C ILE A 47 -28.74 -34.88 2.48
N GLY A 48 -29.12 -35.63 3.52
CA GLY A 48 -28.97 -35.20 4.91
C GLY A 48 -27.50 -35.04 5.30
N PHE A 49 -26.64 -35.99 4.93
CA PHE A 49 -25.22 -35.91 5.23
C PHE A 49 -24.53 -34.74 4.51
N MET A 50 -24.83 -34.53 3.21
CA MET A 50 -24.29 -33.40 2.45
C MET A 50 -24.75 -32.05 3.01
N ALA A 51 -26.02 -31.94 3.42
CA ALA A 51 -26.54 -30.73 4.05
C ALA A 51 -25.83 -30.45 5.39
N VAL A 52 -25.68 -31.47 6.24
CA VAL A 52 -24.99 -31.34 7.54
C VAL A 52 -23.52 -30.95 7.35
N VAL A 53 -22.80 -31.60 6.42
CA VAL A 53 -21.40 -31.27 6.10
C VAL A 53 -21.28 -29.83 5.58
N SER A 54 -22.19 -29.38 4.72
CA SER A 54 -22.18 -28.00 4.20
C SER A 54 -22.41 -26.95 5.30
N ILE A 55 -23.30 -27.23 6.26
CA ILE A 55 -23.56 -26.35 7.41
C ILE A 55 -22.33 -26.29 8.32
N ILE A 56 -21.71 -27.44 8.62
CA ILE A 56 -20.50 -27.49 9.45
C ILE A 56 -19.35 -26.71 8.78
N ILE A 57 -19.12 -26.89 7.48
CA ILE A 57 -18.11 -26.16 6.74
C ILE A 57 -18.41 -24.65 6.76
N ALA A 58 -19.66 -24.24 6.52
CA ALA A 58 -20.04 -22.83 6.57
C ALA A 58 -19.81 -22.20 7.95
N LEU A 59 -20.10 -22.93 9.04
CA LEU A 59 -19.84 -22.49 10.41
C LEU A 59 -18.33 -22.38 10.70
N VAL A 60 -17.54 -23.37 10.28
CA VAL A 60 -16.08 -23.34 10.45
C VAL A 60 -15.46 -22.19 9.65
N VAL A 61 -15.92 -21.94 8.42
CA VAL A 61 -15.48 -20.81 7.59
C VAL A 61 -15.91 -19.49 8.23
N ALA A 62 -17.14 -19.38 8.74
CA ALA A 62 -17.60 -18.18 9.44
C ALA A 62 -16.75 -17.89 10.69
N LEU A 63 -16.46 -18.92 11.50
CA LEU A 63 -15.59 -18.79 12.68
C LEU A 63 -14.15 -18.45 12.30
N ALA A 64 -13.61 -19.07 11.24
CA ALA A 64 -12.28 -18.75 10.73
C ALA A 64 -12.21 -17.31 10.20
N VAL A 65 -13.23 -16.83 9.48
CA VAL A 65 -13.31 -15.44 9.00
C VAL A 65 -13.42 -14.46 10.18
N VAL A 66 -14.21 -14.78 11.21
CA VAL A 66 -14.33 -13.95 12.43
C VAL A 66 -13.01 -13.93 13.23
N ALA A 67 -12.28 -15.06 13.30
CA ALA A 67 -10.95 -15.13 13.90
C ALA A 67 -9.88 -14.41 13.07
N SER A 68 -10.05 -14.38 11.74
CA SER A 68 -9.16 -13.66 10.80
C SER A 68 -9.41 -12.15 10.80
N LYS A 69 -10.58 -11.68 11.27
CA LYS A 69 -10.95 -10.26 11.30
C LYS A 69 -10.35 -9.50 12.49
N HIS A 70 -9.64 -10.19 13.40
CA HIS A 70 -8.99 -9.58 14.56
C HIS A 70 -7.48 -9.83 14.57
N HIS A 71 -6.79 -9.42 13.51
CA HIS A 71 -5.37 -9.10 13.54
C HIS A 71 -5.13 -7.75 12.86
N SER A 72 -5.78 -6.72 13.38
CA SER A 72 -5.40 -5.34 13.10
C SER A 72 -4.40 -4.93 14.17
N CYS A 73 -3.12 -4.91 13.81
CA CYS A 73 -2.07 -4.26 14.61
C CYS A 73 -2.33 -2.75 14.60
N PRO A 74 -2.58 -2.09 15.74
CA PRO A 74 -2.82 -0.66 15.76
C PRO A 74 -1.48 0.07 15.92
N LEU A 75 -0.95 0.56 14.80
CA LEU A 75 -0.09 1.74 14.78
C LEU A 75 -0.66 2.73 13.77
N ASP A 76 -1.90 3.16 13.99
CA ASP A 76 -2.48 4.31 13.28
C ASP A 76 -1.97 5.61 13.91
N LEU A 77 -0.69 5.92 13.63
CA LEU A 77 -0.35 7.31 13.35
C LEU A 77 -0.76 7.52 11.89
N PRO A 78 -1.35 8.66 11.47
CA PRO A 78 -1.42 9.01 10.06
C PRO A 78 0.03 9.17 9.59
N THR A 79 0.64 8.06 9.20
CA THR A 79 1.93 8.08 8.56
C THR A 79 1.59 8.63 7.19
N ALA A 80 1.63 9.96 7.02
CA ALA A 80 1.29 10.63 5.77
C ALA A 80 1.89 9.81 4.63
N ALA A 81 1.01 9.13 3.89
CA ALA A 81 1.45 8.21 2.86
C ALA A 81 2.26 9.01 1.84
N CYS A 82 3.26 8.38 1.23
CA CYS A 82 3.96 9.04 0.15
C CYS A 82 2.95 9.36 -0.96
N PRO A 83 3.13 10.49 -1.69
CA PRO A 83 2.25 10.81 -2.80
C PRO A 83 2.20 9.68 -3.83
N ASP A 84 1.16 9.65 -4.67
CA ASP A 84 1.04 8.64 -5.72
C ASP A 84 2.32 8.57 -6.59
N ASP A 85 2.72 7.35 -6.94
CA ASP A 85 3.96 7.01 -7.65
C ASP A 85 5.27 7.21 -6.86
N TRP A 86 5.21 7.59 -5.57
CA TRP A 86 6.37 7.63 -4.69
C TRP A 86 6.47 6.36 -3.83
N ILE A 87 7.69 5.89 -3.64
CA ILE A 87 8.00 4.72 -2.83
C ILE A 87 8.45 5.17 -1.44
N GLY A 88 7.72 4.76 -0.40
CA GLY A 88 8.07 5.05 0.98
C GLY A 88 9.11 4.08 1.55
N TYR A 89 10.17 4.61 2.15
CA TYR A 89 11.17 3.82 2.87
C TYR A 89 11.76 4.61 4.05
N GLN A 90 11.71 4.02 5.25
CA GLN A 90 12.23 4.62 6.49
C GLN A 90 11.80 6.09 6.71
N GLY A 91 10.51 6.37 6.48
CA GLY A 91 9.95 7.71 6.69
C GLY A 91 10.30 8.74 5.61
N LYS A 92 10.97 8.32 4.52
CA LYS A 92 11.30 9.13 3.34
C LYS A 92 10.47 8.66 2.16
N CYS A 93 10.16 9.58 1.25
CA CYS A 93 9.49 9.26 0.00
C CYS A 93 10.47 9.42 -1.16
N TYR A 94 10.59 8.39 -1.99
CA TYR A 94 11.48 8.33 -3.14
C TYR A 94 10.71 8.25 -4.46
N LEU A 95 11.13 9.02 -5.46
CA LEU A 95 10.63 8.91 -6.83
C LEU A 95 11.80 8.60 -7.77
N PHE A 96 11.57 7.80 -8.80
CA PHE A 96 12.54 7.50 -9.85
C PHE A 96 11.99 8.03 -11.18
N SER A 97 12.32 9.28 -11.53
CA SER A 97 11.83 9.87 -12.78
C SER A 97 12.57 9.33 -13.99
N LYS A 98 11.82 9.13 -15.05
CA LYS A 98 12.30 8.78 -16.39
C LYS A 98 12.81 10.00 -17.17
N ALA A 99 12.71 11.21 -16.62
CA ALA A 99 13.19 12.42 -17.26
C ALA A 99 14.72 12.41 -17.32
N ASP A 100 15.25 12.61 -18.51
CA ASP A 100 16.68 12.75 -18.75
C ASP A 100 17.14 14.19 -18.54
N GLY A 101 18.40 14.36 -18.14
CA GLY A 101 19.01 15.68 -17.98
C GLY A 101 20.38 15.63 -17.31
N THR A 102 20.99 16.80 -17.20
CA THR A 102 22.16 17.07 -16.38
C THR A 102 21.78 17.09 -14.90
N TRP A 103 22.76 16.90 -14.01
CA TRP A 103 22.53 16.98 -12.56
C TRP A 103 21.78 18.26 -12.13
N ASN A 104 22.08 19.41 -12.75
CA ASN A 104 21.42 20.69 -12.47
C ASN A 104 19.94 20.67 -12.87
N GLU A 105 19.64 20.19 -14.08
CA GLU A 105 18.26 20.07 -14.58
C GLU A 105 17.48 19.06 -13.71
N SER A 106 18.11 17.97 -13.32
CA SER A 106 17.54 16.99 -12.40
C SER A 106 17.19 17.60 -11.05
N GLN A 107 18.12 18.35 -10.42
CA GLN A 107 17.86 19.03 -9.15
C GLN A 107 16.76 20.10 -9.27
N SER A 108 16.72 20.83 -10.39
CA SER A 108 15.65 21.80 -10.67
C SER A 108 14.29 21.12 -10.81
N ASN A 109 14.23 20.01 -11.55
CA ASN A 109 13.03 19.17 -11.66
C ASN A 109 12.60 18.64 -10.29
N CYS A 110 13.52 18.19 -9.45
CA CYS A 110 13.20 17.79 -8.07
C CYS A 110 12.59 18.93 -7.28
N SER A 111 13.17 20.12 -7.37
CA SER A 111 12.71 21.31 -6.66
C SER A 111 11.28 21.70 -7.07
N SER A 112 10.92 21.52 -8.34
CA SER A 112 9.54 21.75 -8.84
C SER A 112 8.49 20.82 -8.20
N LEU A 113 8.92 19.67 -7.67
CA LEU A 113 8.08 18.71 -6.96
C LEU A 113 8.22 18.84 -5.44
N ASN A 114 8.72 19.96 -4.93
CA ASN A 114 9.05 20.17 -3.51
C ASN A 114 9.99 19.10 -2.94
N ALA A 115 10.92 18.60 -3.77
CA ALA A 115 11.86 17.54 -3.45
C ALA A 115 13.31 17.95 -3.76
N SER A 116 14.27 17.13 -3.34
CA SER A 116 15.66 17.24 -3.78
C SER A 116 16.09 15.97 -4.50
N LEU A 117 17.23 16.01 -5.20
CA LEU A 117 17.92 14.77 -5.54
C LEU A 117 18.22 13.98 -4.26
N ALA A 118 18.20 12.65 -4.36
CA ALA A 118 18.26 11.76 -3.22
C ALA A 118 19.57 11.92 -2.43
N VAL A 119 19.43 12.28 -1.14
CA VAL A 119 20.51 12.26 -0.14
C VAL A 119 20.47 10.92 0.58
N ILE A 120 21.61 10.24 0.61
CA ILE A 120 21.77 8.92 1.20
C ILE A 120 22.37 9.07 2.58
N ASP A 121 21.61 8.72 3.62
CA ASP A 121 22.04 8.94 5.01
C ASP A 121 22.65 7.67 5.62
N THR A 122 22.26 6.49 5.13
CA THR A 122 22.65 5.19 5.69
C THR A 122 22.90 4.15 4.59
N GLN A 123 23.69 3.11 4.88
CA GLN A 123 23.82 1.93 3.99
C GLN A 123 22.46 1.35 3.60
N LYS A 124 21.50 1.32 4.54
CA LYS A 124 20.14 0.83 4.28
C LYS A 124 19.40 1.65 3.22
N ASP A 125 19.59 2.97 3.20
CA ASP A 125 19.03 3.82 2.13
C ASP A 125 19.68 3.47 0.79
N LEU A 126 20.99 3.25 0.76
CA LEU A 126 21.72 2.88 -0.44
C LEU A 126 21.24 1.53 -0.99
N ASP A 127 21.13 0.52 -0.14
CA ASP A 127 20.67 -0.83 -0.50
C ASP A 127 19.24 -0.76 -1.07
N PHE A 128 18.37 0.01 -0.43
CA PHE A 128 17.02 0.27 -0.94
C PHE A 128 17.06 0.92 -2.33
N LEU A 129 17.80 2.02 -2.51
CA LEU A 129 17.88 2.69 -3.81
C LEU A 129 18.45 1.78 -4.91
N GLN A 130 19.40 0.91 -4.58
CA GLN A 130 19.99 -0.04 -5.52
C GLN A 130 18.98 -1.09 -6.02
N GLN A 131 18.03 -1.49 -5.17
CA GLN A 131 16.96 -2.42 -5.56
C GLN A 131 15.97 -1.79 -6.55
N TYR A 132 15.72 -0.48 -6.46
CA TYR A 132 14.69 0.22 -7.24
C TYR A 132 15.23 1.10 -8.38
N LYS A 133 16.56 1.29 -8.50
CA LYS A 133 17.16 2.17 -9.51
C LYS A 133 16.82 1.83 -10.97
N GLY A 134 16.48 0.58 -11.27
CA GLY A 134 16.20 0.11 -12.62
C GLY A 134 17.29 0.47 -13.64
N SER A 135 16.88 0.61 -14.90
CA SER A 135 17.69 1.13 -16.01
C SER A 135 16.88 2.19 -16.76
N PRO A 136 17.47 3.31 -17.19
CA PRO A 136 18.88 3.71 -17.07
C PRO A 136 19.27 4.13 -15.64
N ALA A 137 20.57 4.38 -15.40
CA ALA A 137 21.04 4.92 -14.13
C ALA A 137 20.39 6.29 -13.82
N HIS A 138 20.20 6.58 -12.53
CA HIS A 138 19.56 7.79 -12.04
C HIS A 138 20.55 8.69 -11.30
N TRP A 139 20.40 10.02 -11.41
CA TRP A 139 21.13 10.99 -10.60
C TRP A 139 20.72 10.91 -9.13
N ILE A 140 21.73 11.04 -8.26
CA ILE A 140 21.57 11.23 -6.81
C ILE A 140 22.12 12.61 -6.42
N GLY A 141 21.86 13.02 -5.18
CA GLY A 141 22.20 14.37 -4.70
C GLY A 141 23.69 14.63 -4.46
N LEU A 142 24.57 13.66 -4.71
CA LEU A 142 26.01 13.81 -4.48
C LEU A 142 26.69 14.52 -5.65
N ARG A 143 27.36 15.64 -5.37
CA ARG A 143 28.10 16.42 -6.37
C ARG A 143 29.38 17.02 -5.80
N ARG A 144 30.36 17.29 -6.67
CA ARG A 144 31.49 18.16 -6.39
C ARG A 144 31.72 19.12 -7.55
N ASP A 145 32.15 20.33 -7.24
CA ASP A 145 32.76 21.22 -8.22
C ASP A 145 34.29 21.06 -8.17
N THR A 146 34.99 21.70 -9.10
CA THR A 146 36.46 21.63 -9.20
C THR A 146 37.11 22.07 -7.90
N SER A 147 37.97 21.21 -7.36
CA SER A 147 38.71 21.45 -6.10
C SER A 147 37.86 21.68 -4.86
N GLN A 148 36.58 21.30 -4.87
CA GLN A 148 35.68 21.35 -3.71
C GLN A 148 35.43 19.95 -3.13
N PRO A 149 35.11 19.85 -1.82
CA PRO A 149 34.67 18.59 -1.23
C PRO A 149 33.35 18.14 -1.86
N TRP A 150 33.10 16.83 -1.80
CA TRP A 150 31.81 16.26 -2.17
C TRP A 150 30.73 16.76 -1.22
N ARG A 151 29.60 17.19 -1.76
CA ARG A 151 28.44 17.70 -1.04
C ARG A 151 27.16 17.07 -1.54
N TRP A 152 26.21 16.91 -0.62
CA TRP A 152 24.85 16.50 -0.90
C TRP A 152 24.00 17.69 -1.32
N ALA A 153 22.87 17.41 -1.98
CA ALA A 153 21.92 18.42 -2.45
C ALA A 153 21.25 19.22 -1.32
N ASP A 154 21.32 18.73 -0.07
CA ASP A 154 20.89 19.46 1.12
C ASP A 154 21.98 20.39 1.71
N GLY A 155 23.14 20.44 1.06
CA GLY A 155 24.29 21.27 1.45
C GLY A 155 25.27 20.59 2.40
N THR A 156 24.95 19.40 2.94
CA THR A 156 25.84 18.67 3.84
C THR A 156 27.07 18.14 3.11
N GLU A 157 28.23 18.14 3.78
CA GLU A 157 29.45 17.55 3.22
C GLU A 157 29.41 16.02 3.33
N PHE A 158 29.94 15.35 2.31
CA PHE A 158 30.08 13.90 2.31
C PHE A 158 31.18 13.48 3.27
N ASN A 159 30.84 12.62 4.24
CA ASN A 159 31.72 12.22 5.34
C ASN A 159 32.32 10.80 5.19
N ASN A 160 32.08 10.12 4.06
CA ASN A 160 32.53 8.75 3.80
C ASN A 160 32.10 7.70 4.84
N ARG A 161 30.98 7.92 5.55
CA ARG A 161 30.43 7.01 6.57
C ARG A 161 29.07 6.42 6.16
N LEU A 162 29.02 5.81 4.98
CA LEU A 162 27.88 5.01 4.57
C LEU A 162 28.01 3.58 5.09
#